data_AF-A0A419SUV6-F1
#
_entry.id   AF-A0A419SUV6-F1
#
_cell.length_a   1.000
_cell.length_b   1.000
_cell.length_c   1.000
_cell.angle_alpha   90.00
_cell.angle_beta   90.00
_cell.angle_gamma   90.00
#
_symmetry.space_group_name_H-M   'P 1'
#
loop_
_entity.id
_entity.type
_entity.pdbx_description
1 polymer ?
#
loop_
_entity_poly.entity_id
_entity_poly.type
_entity_poly.pdbx_seq_one_letter_code
_entity_poly.pdbx_strand_id
1 'polypeptide(L)'
;MVSGRCYLVEELAKKTDNFIVATDFSPRVLRHSRLDLKQLGLYDKISLISFDARITPFKDGAVNILTSNLGLSNIEKPKNLLKELRRIVSGRLMSVIHFYPEVDNENTNIIYK
;
A
#
# COMPACT_ATOMS: atom_id res chain seq x y z
N MET A 1 2.62 1.25 1.22
CA MET A 1 2.23 1.98 0.00
C MET A 1 1.20 1.18 -0.77
N VAL A 2 0.20 1.88 -1.34
CA VAL A 2 -0.99 1.28 -1.97
C VAL A 2 -1.68 0.35 -0.98
N SER A 3 -2.17 0.94 0.12
CA SER A 3 -2.64 0.22 1.29
C SER A 3 -3.98 -0.48 1.08
N GLY A 4 -4.73 -0.13 0.03
CA GLY A 4 -6.11 -0.58 -0.14
C GLY A 4 -6.89 -0.33 1.16
N ARG A 5 -7.66 -1.33 1.59
CA ARG A 5 -8.46 -1.26 2.82
C ARG A 5 -7.66 -1.33 4.13
N CYS A 6 -6.34 -1.19 4.10
CA CYS A 6 -5.46 -1.12 5.27
C CYS A 6 -5.32 -2.42 6.08
N TYR A 7 -5.63 -3.60 5.54
CA TYR A 7 -5.45 -4.87 6.27
C TYR A 7 -4.02 -5.11 6.76
N LEU A 8 -3.01 -4.89 5.90
CA LEU A 8 -1.61 -4.98 6.34
C LEU A 8 -1.26 -3.90 7.37
N VAL A 9 -1.82 -2.69 7.22
CA VAL A 9 -1.56 -1.57 8.13
C VAL A 9 -2.08 -1.89 9.52
N GLU A 10 -3.26 -2.50 9.62
CA GLU A 10 -3.84 -2.99 10.87
C GLU A 10 -2.93 -4.02 11.54
N GLU A 11 -2.49 -5.04 10.79
CA GLU A 11 -1.58 -6.08 11.32
C GLU A 11 -0.24 -5.50 11.79
N LEU A 12 0.33 -4.55 11.04
CA LEU A 12 1.54 -3.85 11.46
C LEU A 12 1.27 -3.02 12.72
N ALA A 13 0.19 -2.25 12.76
CA ALA A 13 -0.16 -1.42 13.92
C ALA A 13 -0.40 -2.26 15.18
N LYS A 14 -0.86 -3.50 15.07
CA LYS A 14 -0.99 -4.42 16.21
C LYS A 14 0.34 -4.99 16.71
N LYS A 15 1.35 -5.09 15.84
CA LYS A 15 2.61 -5.81 16.12
C LYS A 15 3.84 -4.91 16.29
N THR A 16 3.69 -3.61 16.09
CA THR A 16 4.79 -2.66 16.26
C THR A 16 4.30 -1.33 16.84
N ASP A 17 5.18 -0.65 17.57
CA ASP A 17 4.97 0.71 18.09
C ASP A 17 5.40 1.80 17.11
N ASN A 18 5.92 1.43 15.95
CA ASN A 18 6.29 2.39 14.91
C ASN A 18 5.07 3.16 14.42
N PHE A 19 5.28 4.46 14.14
CA PHE A 19 4.30 5.26 13.42
C PHE A 19 4.20 4.78 11.97
N ILE A 20 2.96 4.62 11.47
CA ILE A 20 2.71 4.08 10.14
C ILE A 20 2.09 5.15 9.25
N VAL A 21 2.69 5.37 8.08
CA VAL A 21 2.08 6.17 7.02
C VAL A 21 1.50 5.23 5.98
N ALA A 22 0.17 5.11 5.98
CA ALA A 22 -0.57 4.34 5.01
C ALA A 22 -1.04 5.24 3.86
N THR A 23 -0.89 4.75 2.64
CA THR A 23 -1.05 5.57 1.44
C THR A 23 -1.80 4.81 0.36
N ASP A 24 -2.69 5.49 -0.33
CA ASP A 24 -3.44 4.94 -1.46
C ASP A 24 -3.73 6.05 -2.47
N PHE A 25 -3.99 5.69 -3.73
CA PHE A 25 -4.42 6.68 -4.71
C PHE A 25 -5.85 7.15 -4.43
N SER A 26 -6.71 6.28 -3.87
CA SER A 26 -8.12 6.53 -3.64
C SER A 26 -8.38 7.18 -2.27
N PRO A 27 -8.79 8.46 -2.22
CA PRO A 27 -9.18 9.11 -0.97
C PRO A 27 -10.39 8.41 -0.33
N ARG A 28 -11.27 7.84 -1.16
CA ARG A 28 -12.46 7.12 -0.70
C ARG A 28 -12.08 5.89 0.12
N VAL A 29 -11.11 5.11 -0.34
CA VAL A 29 -10.63 3.92 0.38
C VAL A 29 -10.05 4.32 1.74
N LEU A 30 -9.17 5.34 1.75
CA LEU A 30 -8.58 5.84 2.99
C LEU A 30 -9.63 6.38 3.98
N ARG A 31 -10.69 7.04 3.49
CA ARG A 31 -11.78 7.53 4.36
C ARG A 31 -12.52 6.40 5.06
N HIS A 32 -12.77 5.29 4.38
CA HIS A 32 -13.41 4.12 5.00
C HIS A 32 -12.46 3.47 6.01
N SER A 33 -11.21 3.20 5.61
CA SER A 33 -10.21 2.62 6.52
C SER A 33 -9.97 3.47 7.77
N ARG A 34 -10.10 4.80 7.69
CA ARG A 34 -10.02 5.68 8.85
C ARG A 34 -11.06 5.34 9.92
N LEU A 35 -12.30 5.04 9.51
CA LEU A 35 -13.38 4.70 10.44
C LEU A 35 -13.07 3.39 11.15
N ASP A 36 -12.66 2.38 10.38
CA ASP A 36 -12.31 1.05 10.91
C ASP A 36 -11.13 1.13 11.88
N LEU A 37 -10.06 1.84 11.49
CA LEU A 37 -8.86 2.03 12.34
C LEU A 37 -9.17 2.78 13.64
N LYS A 38 -10.13 3.72 13.61
CA LYS A 38 -10.60 4.41 14.82
C LYS A 38 -11.39 3.49 15.74
N GLN A 39 -12.29 2.68 15.18
CA GLN A 39 -13.05 1.70 15.96
C GLN A 39 -12.13 0.67 16.63
N LEU A 40 -11.04 0.32 15.97
CA LEU A 40 -10.02 -0.57 16.50
C LEU A 40 -9.04 0.09 17.49
N GLY A 41 -9.13 1.42 17.71
CA GLY A 41 -8.22 2.16 18.58
C GLY A 41 -6.77 2.26 18.05
N LEU A 42 -6.55 1.99 16.76
CA LEU A 42 -5.22 1.95 16.14
C LEU A 42 -4.82 3.28 15.49
N TYR A 43 -5.78 4.18 15.29
CA TYR A 43 -5.61 5.36 14.43
C TYR A 43 -4.58 6.38 14.95
N ASP A 44 -4.33 6.44 16.25
CA ASP A 44 -3.46 7.47 16.85
C ASP A 44 -2.00 7.39 16.39
N LYS A 45 -1.55 6.23 15.90
CA LYS A 45 -0.22 6.03 15.32
C LYS A 45 -0.21 5.84 13.81
N ILE A 46 -1.31 6.18 13.13
CA ILE A 46 -1.46 5.99 11.69
C ILE A 46 -1.80 7.31 11.01
N SER A 47 -0.99 7.69 10.02
CA SER A 47 -1.34 8.73 9.04
C SER A 47 -1.85 8.11 7.75
N LEU A 48 -2.91 8.70 7.20
CA LEU A 48 -3.48 8.31 5.91
C LEU A 48 -3.25 9.44 4.91
N ILE A 49 -2.52 9.16 3.83
CA ILE A 49 -2.19 10.17 2.81
C ILE A 49 -2.57 9.65 1.43
N SER A 50 -3.33 10.45 0.69
CA SER A 50 -3.69 10.13 -0.69
C SER A 50 -2.70 10.76 -1.66
N PHE A 51 -2.06 9.96 -2.52
CA PHE A 51 -1.21 10.46 -3.61
C PHE A 51 -0.97 9.38 -4.67
N ASP A 52 -0.45 9.79 -5.83
CA ASP A 52 0.03 8.90 -6.88
C ASP A 52 1.42 8.34 -6.54
N ALA A 53 1.54 7.02 -6.40
CA ALA A 53 2.80 6.36 -6.06
C ALA A 53 3.96 6.63 -7.04
N ARG A 54 3.66 7.11 -8.26
CA ARG A 54 4.65 7.52 -9.26
C ARG A 54 5.28 8.89 -8.94
N ILE A 55 4.63 9.71 -8.11
CA ILE A 55 5.08 11.05 -7.69
C ILE A 55 4.62 11.30 -6.24
N THR A 56 5.48 10.99 -5.30
CA THR A 56 5.15 11.02 -3.87
C THR A 56 5.51 12.35 -3.22
N PRO A 57 4.79 12.76 -2.16
CA PRO A 57 5.04 14.02 -1.44
C PRO A 57 6.18 13.91 -0.41
N PHE A 58 7.02 12.87 -0.48
CA PHE A 58 8.13 12.67 0.45
C PHE A 58 9.42 13.26 -0.09
N LYS A 59 10.26 13.78 0.82
CA LYS A 59 11.64 14.16 0.51
C LYS A 59 12.47 12.91 0.17
N ASP A 60 13.59 13.13 -0.49
CA ASP A 60 14.57 12.08 -0.78
C ASP A 60 15.01 11.41 0.52
N GLY A 61 15.03 10.07 0.54
CA GLY A 61 15.43 9.26 1.69
C GLY A 61 14.55 9.40 2.95
N ALA A 62 13.38 10.04 2.87
CA ALA A 62 12.54 10.28 4.05
C ALA A 62 11.90 9.01 4.64
N VAL A 63 11.85 7.91 3.89
CA VAL A 63 11.18 6.66 4.30
C VAL A 63 12.22 5.58 4.61
N ASN A 64 12.38 5.23 5.89
CA ASN A 64 13.32 4.17 6.28
C ASN A 64 12.83 2.77 5.84
N ILE A 65 11.54 2.49 6.03
CA ILE A 65 10.94 1.20 5.67
C ILE A 65 9.70 1.46 4.80
N LEU A 66 9.70 0.93 3.58
CA LEU A 66 8.55 0.95 2.68
C LEU A 66 8.06 -0.47 2.45
N THR A 67 6.79 -0.71 2.72
CA THR A 67 6.13 -1.99 2.44
C THR A 67 5.04 -1.82 1.38
N SER A 68 4.82 -2.83 0.55
CA SER A 68 3.61 -2.96 -0.26
C SER A 68 3.18 -4.43 -0.33
N ASN A 69 1.88 -4.67 -0.30
CA ASN A 69 1.31 -6.01 -0.37
C ASN A 69 0.29 -6.04 -1.50
N LEU A 70 0.70 -6.61 -2.64
CA LEU A 70 -0.09 -6.76 -3.86
C LEU A 70 -0.54 -5.45 -4.53
N GLY A 71 -0.07 -4.30 -4.03
CA GLY A 71 -0.53 -3.00 -4.49
C GLY A 71 0.25 -2.42 -5.68
N LEU A 72 1.56 -2.70 -5.76
CA LEU A 72 2.40 -2.11 -6.83
C LEU A 72 2.03 -2.60 -8.23
N SER A 73 1.60 -3.85 -8.37
CA SER A 73 1.18 -4.44 -9.65
C SER A 73 -0.06 -3.78 -10.23
N ASN A 74 -0.86 -3.09 -9.42
CA ASN A 74 -2.09 -2.43 -9.84
C ASN A 74 -1.85 -1.02 -10.41
N ILE A 75 -0.60 -0.53 -10.41
CA ILE A 75 -0.27 0.80 -10.91
C ILE A 75 -0.17 0.77 -12.43
N GLU A 76 -1.14 1.39 -13.10
CA GLU A 76 -1.09 1.59 -14.54
C GLU A 76 0.07 2.49 -14.95
N LYS A 77 0.69 2.17 -16.10
CA LYS A 77 1.82 2.93 -16.66
C LYS A 77 2.89 3.19 -15.59
N PRO A 78 3.53 2.14 -15.02
CA PRO A 78 4.44 2.27 -13.87
C PRO A 78 5.79 2.89 -14.23
N LYS A 79 5.88 3.62 -15.35
CA LYS A 79 7.09 4.33 -15.76
C LYS A 79 7.50 5.27 -14.62
N ASN A 80 8.79 5.22 -14.26
CA ASN A 80 9.39 5.94 -13.15
C ASN A 80 8.97 5.50 -11.73
N LEU A 81 8.04 4.55 -11.55
CA LEU A 81 7.63 4.09 -10.23
C LEU A 81 8.82 3.63 -9.39
N LEU A 82 9.67 2.74 -9.92
CA LEU A 82 10.84 2.24 -9.21
C LEU A 82 11.87 3.34 -8.92
N LYS A 83 12.00 4.34 -9.81
CA LYS A 83 12.87 5.50 -9.58
C LYS A 83 12.37 6.33 -8.41
N GLU A 84 11.07 6.56 -8.37
CA GLU A 84 10.42 7.32 -7.30
C GLU A 84 10.50 6.58 -5.96
N LEU A 85 10.26 5.26 -5.94
CA LEU A 85 10.41 4.46 -4.72
C LEU A 85 11.84 4.45 -4.22
N ARG A 86 12.81 4.33 -5.13
CA ARG A 86 14.24 4.44 -4.77
C ARG A 86 14.60 5.83 -4.25
N ARG A 87 13.99 6.90 -4.79
CA ARG A 87 14.24 8.28 -4.34
C ARG A 87 13.86 8.46 -2.87
N ILE A 88 12.70 7.95 -2.46
CA ILE A 88 12.17 8.22 -1.11
C ILE A 88 12.65 7.24 -0.04
N VAL A 89 13.09 6.04 -0.43
CA VAL A 89 13.52 5.02 0.53
C VAL A 89 15.00 5.16 0.85
N SER A 90 15.32 5.40 2.14
CA SER A 90 16.70 5.41 2.64
C SER A 90 17.15 4.04 3.17
N GLY A 91 16.20 3.19 3.56
CA GLY A 91 16.48 1.87 4.13
C GLY A 91 15.96 0.74 3.24
N ARG A 92 14.92 0.04 3.72
CA ARG A 92 14.43 -1.20 3.11
C ARG A 92 13.10 -1.00 2.40
N LEU A 93 13.02 -1.52 1.18
CA LEU A 93 11.76 -1.73 0.47
C LEU A 93 11.44 -3.22 0.48
N MET A 94 10.24 -3.57 0.94
CA MET A 94 9.72 -4.93 0.90
C MET A 94 8.38 -4.92 0.14
N SER A 95 8.29 -5.73 -0.91
CA SER A 95 7.06 -5.83 -1.70
C SER A 95 6.70 -7.28 -1.93
N VAL A 96 5.43 -7.61 -1.64
CA VAL A 96 4.83 -8.87 -2.07
C VAL A 96 4.03 -8.60 -3.33
N ILE A 97 4.26 -9.38 -4.37
CA ILE A 97 3.55 -9.29 -5.65
C ILE A 97 3.18 -10.72 -6.04
N HIS A 98 1.94 -10.92 -6.46
CA HIS A 98 1.50 -12.17 -7.08
C HIS A 98 1.42 -11.98 -8.58
N PHE A 99 1.89 -12.97 -9.31
CA PHE A 99 1.79 -13.05 -10.75
C PHE A 99 0.82 -14.18 -11.09
N TYR A 100 -0.07 -13.89 -12.01
CA TYR A 100 -1.02 -14.86 -12.55
C TYR A 100 -0.68 -15.11 -14.01
N PRO A 101 -0.94 -16.32 -14.54
CA PRO A 101 -0.92 -16.55 -15.97
C PRO A 101 -1.86 -15.57 -16.68
N GLU A 102 -1.53 -15.20 -17.92
CA GLU A 102 -2.38 -14.33 -18.74
C GLU A 102 -3.78 -14.94 -18.96
N VAL A 103 -3.85 -16.27 -19.03
CA VAL A 103 -5.09 -17.03 -19.12
C VAL A 103 -5.18 -17.95 -17.90
N ASP A 104 -6.19 -17.71 -17.06
CA ASP A 104 -6.47 -18.50 -15.85
C ASP A 104 -7.82 -19.21 -15.99
N ASN A 105 -7.84 -20.27 -16.81
CA ASN A 105 -9.05 -21.04 -17.09
C ASN A 105 -9.60 -21.71 -15.83
N GLU A 106 -8.74 -22.11 -14.88
CA GLU A 106 -9.17 -22.76 -13.64
C GLU A 106 -10.02 -21.82 -12.80
N ASN A 107 -9.50 -20.62 -12.49
CA ASN A 107 -10.27 -19.65 -11.70
C ASN A 107 -11.45 -19.06 -12.48
N THR A 108 -11.29 -18.83 -13.79
CA THR A 108 -12.38 -18.33 -14.65
C THR A 108 -13.58 -19.29 -14.64
N ASN A 109 -13.33 -20.60 -14.78
CA ASN A 109 -14.38 -21.61 -14.79
C ASN A 109 -15.10 -21.77 -13.43
N ILE A 110 -14.45 -21.40 -12.32
CA ILE A 110 -15.08 -21.42 -10.99
C ILE A 110 -15.94 -20.17 -10.77
N ILE A 111 -15.47 -19.00 -11.21
CA ILE A 111 -16.15 -17.70 -10.99
C ILE A 111 -17.39 -17.54 -11.89
N TYR A 112 -17.32 -18.03 -13.13
CA TYR A 112 -18.38 -17.86 -14.14
C TYR A 112 -19.28 -19.10 -14.31
N LYS A 113 -19.23 -20.05 -13.38
CA LYS A 113 -20.22 -21.12 -13.23
C LYS A 113 -21.37 -20.67 -12.34
#